data_AF-A0A2G8KM77-F1
#
_entry.id   AF-A0A2G8KM77-F1
#
_cell.length_a   1.000
_cell.length_b   1.000
_cell.length_c   1.000
_cell.angle_alpha   90.00
_cell.angle_beta   90.00
_cell.angle_gamma   90.00
#
_symmetry.space_group_name_H-M   'P 1'
#
loop_
_entity.id
_entity.type
_entity.pdbx_description
1 polymer ?
#
loop_
_entity_poly.entity_id
_entity_poly.type
_entity_poly.pdbx_seq_one_letter_code
_entity_poly.pdbx_strand_id
1 'polypeptide(L)'
;MCKQGQWLKWESAMQVDTSWKKLLYIWTPELLSFHINAIHDQLPSPANLKLWGKTNLGLCQLCHHRHCTLFHILNDCSYSLQSGRYNWRHDQTLRAIVSGLAPYIVEANQKRFNTSETLDFTSTIAFRTADGTTYRNPVLPLPKTEPTNILKKASDWIFLMDEEHKQIVFPPKLLRPLRDQISPSSPRKQRTLSS
;
A
#
# COMPACT_ATOMS: atom_id res chain seq x y z
N MET A 1 -21.18 1.09 23.56
CA MET A 1 -19.85 1.26 22.92
C MET A 1 -19.37 2.66 23.24
N CYS A 2 -18.26 2.77 23.98
CA CYS A 2 -17.74 4.03 24.51
C CYS A 2 -17.29 4.97 23.38
N LYS A 3 -17.80 6.20 23.35
CA LYS A 3 -17.55 7.21 22.31
C LYS A 3 -16.34 8.13 22.58
N GLN A 4 -15.64 7.91 23.69
CA GLN A 4 -14.51 8.74 24.11
C GLN A 4 -13.36 7.84 24.59
N GLY A 5 -12.14 8.09 24.12
CA GLY A 5 -10.93 7.34 24.53
C GLY A 5 -10.42 6.25 23.56
N GLN A 6 -10.98 6.11 22.35
CA GLN A 6 -10.41 5.23 21.31
C GLN A 6 -9.27 5.89 20.50
N TRP A 7 -9.04 7.19 20.65
CA TRP A 7 -7.97 7.93 19.96
C TRP A 7 -6.55 7.42 20.33
N LEU A 8 -6.39 6.80 21.50
CA LEU A 8 -5.15 6.15 21.95
C LEU A 8 -4.76 4.90 21.14
N LYS A 9 -5.66 4.36 20.28
CA LYS A 9 -5.38 3.17 19.46
C LYS A 9 -4.94 3.49 18.03
N TRP A 10 -4.89 4.77 17.67
CA TRP A 10 -4.69 5.22 16.29
C TRP A 10 -3.32 5.83 16.00
N GLU A 11 -2.40 5.87 16.98
CA GLU A 11 -1.07 6.51 16.88
C GLU A 11 -0.24 6.02 15.68
N SER A 12 -0.56 4.85 15.11
CA SER A 12 0.17 4.26 13.98
C SER A 12 -0.50 4.46 12.60
N ALA A 13 -1.78 4.83 12.51
CA ALA A 13 -2.54 4.71 11.26
C ALA A 13 -2.75 6.03 10.48
N MET A 14 -2.65 7.19 11.14
CA MET A 14 -2.65 8.49 10.47
C MET A 14 -2.15 9.55 11.45
N GLN A 15 -0.87 9.94 11.37
CA GLN A 15 -0.41 11.13 12.06
C GLN A 15 -0.97 12.35 11.34
N VAL A 16 -2.17 12.76 11.74
CA VAL A 16 -2.68 14.08 11.37
C VAL A 16 -1.72 15.09 12.00
N ASP A 17 -1.12 15.94 11.16
CA ASP A 17 -0.26 17.01 11.64
C ASP A 17 -1.10 18.04 12.39
N THR A 18 -1.17 17.87 13.72
CA THR A 18 -1.84 18.76 14.66
C THR A 18 -0.94 19.91 15.11
N SER A 19 0.09 20.28 14.33
CA SER A 19 0.89 21.44 14.66
C SER A 19 0.01 22.69 14.79
N TRP A 20 0.33 23.50 15.81
CA TRP A 20 -0.38 24.76 16.08
C TRP A 20 -0.50 25.65 14.84
N LYS A 21 0.52 25.65 13.99
CA LYS A 21 0.53 26.41 12.74
C LYS A 21 -0.59 25.96 11.78
N LYS A 22 -0.83 24.66 11.64
CA LYS A 22 -1.92 24.14 10.79
C LYS A 22 -3.29 24.41 11.40
N LEU A 23 -3.43 24.18 12.70
CA LEU A 23 -4.70 24.39 13.41
C LEU A 23 -5.15 25.85 13.39
N LEU A 24 -4.22 26.80 13.56
CA LEU A 24 -4.55 28.23 13.63
C LEU A 24 -4.67 28.90 12.26
N TYR A 25 -3.85 28.48 11.27
CA TYR A 25 -3.72 29.23 10.01
C TYR A 25 -4.17 28.48 8.76
N ILE A 26 -4.31 27.15 8.80
CA ILE A 26 -4.68 26.35 7.62
C ILE A 26 -6.12 25.86 7.73
N TRP A 27 -6.57 25.49 8.92
CA TRP A 27 -7.88 24.88 9.09
C TRP A 27 -8.95 25.94 9.35
N THR A 28 -10.05 25.84 8.61
CA THR A 28 -11.25 26.62 8.95
C THR A 28 -11.88 26.05 10.23
N PRO A 29 -12.57 26.87 11.04
CA PRO A 29 -13.24 26.40 12.26
C PRO A 29 -14.22 25.26 12.00
N GLU A 30 -14.91 25.30 10.85
CA GLU A 30 -15.83 24.25 10.40
C GLU A 30 -15.11 22.93 10.11
N LEU A 31 -13.98 22.99 9.38
CA LEU A 31 -13.19 21.81 9.07
C LEU A 31 -12.60 21.18 10.33
N LEU A 32 -12.11 22.02 11.25
CA LEU A 32 -11.59 21.56 12.55
C LEU A 32 -12.68 20.89 13.38
N SER A 33 -13.86 21.52 13.49
CA SER A 33 -15.01 20.94 14.19
C SER A 33 -15.42 19.62 13.57
N PHE A 34 -15.57 19.57 12.24
CA PHE A 34 -15.88 18.34 11.52
C PHE A 34 -14.86 17.24 11.81
N HIS A 35 -13.57 17.57 11.73
CA HIS A 35 -12.49 16.61 11.93
C HIS A 35 -12.49 16.02 13.35
N ILE A 36 -12.60 16.86 14.37
CA ILE A 36 -12.69 16.43 15.78
C ILE A 36 -13.92 15.55 15.97
N ASN A 37 -15.07 15.96 15.44
CA ASN A 37 -16.31 15.20 15.57
C ASN A 37 -16.27 13.87 14.80
N ALA A 38 -15.57 13.82 13.67
CA ALA A 38 -15.37 12.60 12.89
C ALA A 38 -14.53 11.57 13.67
N ILE A 39 -13.41 12.01 14.27
CA ILE A 39 -12.54 11.16 15.07
C ILE A 39 -13.29 10.54 16.26
N HIS A 40 -14.16 11.32 16.90
CA HIS A 40 -14.89 10.90 18.08
C HIS A 40 -16.22 10.20 17.78
N ASP A 41 -16.52 9.90 16.51
CA ASP A 41 -17.82 9.39 16.05
C ASP A 41 -19.01 10.17 16.66
N GLN A 42 -18.89 11.50 16.64
CA GLN A 42 -19.91 12.46 17.05
C GLN A 42 -20.59 13.12 15.86
N LEU A 43 -20.37 12.62 14.65
CA LEU A 43 -21.11 13.06 13.47
C LEU A 43 -22.57 12.57 13.53
N PRO A 44 -23.50 13.23 12.82
CA PRO A 44 -24.94 12.91 12.85
C PRO A 44 -25.27 11.59 12.12
N SER A 45 -24.75 10.45 12.59
CA SER A 45 -25.19 9.12 12.16
C SER A 45 -26.57 8.79 12.75
N PRO A 46 -27.40 7.91 12.15
CA PRO A 46 -28.72 7.60 12.69
C PRO A 46 -28.70 7.06 14.12
N ALA A 47 -27.68 6.27 14.48
CA ALA A 47 -27.45 5.84 15.85
C ALA A 47 -27.17 7.03 16.79
N ASN A 48 -26.38 8.01 16.35
CA ASN A 48 -26.05 9.20 17.14
C ASN A 48 -27.26 10.14 17.28
N LEU A 49 -28.03 10.33 16.22
CA LEU A 49 -29.27 11.10 16.24
C LEU A 49 -30.31 10.50 17.19
N LYS A 50 -30.38 9.17 17.29
CA LYS A 50 -31.22 8.50 18.29
C LYS A 50 -30.71 8.77 19.71
N LEU A 51 -29.40 8.67 19.93
CA LEU A 51 -28.78 8.95 21.23
C LEU A 51 -28.98 10.40 21.68
N TRP A 52 -28.95 11.35 20.75
CA TRP A 52 -29.19 12.77 21.03
C TRP A 52 -30.67 13.13 21.17
N GLY A 53 -31.59 12.15 21.11
CA GLY A 53 -33.03 12.40 21.19
C GLY A 53 -33.60 13.17 20.00
N LYS A 54 -32.87 13.24 18.87
CA LYS A 54 -33.31 13.92 17.63
C LYS A 54 -34.19 13.04 16.75
N THR A 55 -34.12 11.73 16.93
CA THR A 55 -34.94 10.75 16.21
C THR A 55 -35.38 9.64 17.16
N ASN A 56 -36.60 9.12 16.96
CA ASN A 56 -37.10 8.01 17.78
C ASN A 56 -36.42 6.69 17.42
N LEU A 57 -36.10 6.52 16.13
CA LEU A 57 -35.54 5.30 15.57
C LEU A 57 -34.24 5.61 14.81
N GLY A 58 -33.14 4.98 15.21
CA GLY A 58 -31.84 5.08 14.54
C GLY A 58 -31.73 4.06 13.41
N LEU A 59 -32.58 4.22 12.38
CA LEU A 59 -32.68 3.30 11.24
C LEU A 59 -31.72 3.69 10.11
N CYS A 60 -31.25 2.68 9.38
CA CYS A 60 -30.60 2.92 8.10
C CYS A 60 -31.64 3.33 7.06
N GLN A 61 -31.39 4.44 6.35
CA GLN A 61 -32.32 4.92 5.32
C GLN A 61 -32.34 4.04 4.06
N LEU A 62 -31.35 3.16 3.89
CA LEU A 62 -31.21 2.33 2.69
C LEU A 62 -31.78 0.92 2.92
N CYS A 63 -31.29 0.23 3.96
CA CYS A 63 -31.67 -1.16 4.24
C CYS A 63 -32.61 -1.32 5.44
N HIS A 64 -33.03 -0.21 6.09
CA HIS A 64 -33.92 -0.21 7.26
C HIS A 64 -33.38 -0.96 8.49
N HIS A 65 -32.08 -1.25 8.54
CA HIS A 65 -31.45 -1.86 9.71
C HIS A 65 -31.60 -0.96 10.95
N ARG A 66 -32.06 -1.55 12.06
CA ARG A 66 -32.11 -0.91 13.39
C ARG A 66 -30.70 -0.67 13.93
N HIS A 67 -30.47 0.45 14.64
CA HIS A 67 -29.14 0.79 15.17
C HIS A 67 -28.10 0.99 14.07
N CYS A 68 -28.42 1.81 13.07
CA CYS A 68 -27.52 2.18 12.00
C CYS A 68 -26.36 3.06 12.52
N THR A 69 -25.25 2.41 12.84
CA THR A 69 -23.98 3.04 13.22
C THR A 69 -23.21 3.50 11.98
N LEU A 70 -22.16 4.29 12.20
CA LEU A 70 -21.22 4.61 11.12
C LEU A 70 -20.63 3.34 10.50
N PHE A 71 -20.27 2.35 11.31
CA PHE A 71 -19.76 1.05 10.84
C PHE A 71 -20.75 0.36 9.89
N HIS A 72 -22.05 0.37 10.23
CA HIS A 72 -23.08 -0.17 9.36
C HIS A 72 -23.09 0.50 7.98
N ILE A 73 -23.14 1.84 7.95
CA ILE A 73 -23.14 2.62 6.71
C ILE A 73 -21.89 2.28 5.87
N LEU A 74 -20.73 2.19 6.52
CA LEU A 74 -19.47 2.09 5.82
C LEU A 74 -19.11 0.67 5.37
N ASN A 75 -19.57 -0.39 6.07
CA ASN A 75 -19.08 -1.76 5.87
C ASN A 75 -20.16 -2.86 5.83
N ASP A 76 -21.31 -2.69 6.49
CA ASP A 76 -22.25 -3.80 6.78
C ASP A 76 -23.67 -3.58 6.20
N CYS A 77 -23.89 -2.51 5.45
CA CYS A 77 -25.16 -2.25 4.79
C CYS A 77 -25.32 -3.14 3.55
N SER A 78 -26.23 -4.12 3.65
CA SER A 78 -26.59 -5.03 2.55
C SER A 78 -27.00 -4.31 1.26
N TYR A 79 -27.78 -3.24 1.38
CA TYR A 79 -28.17 -2.42 0.23
C TYR A 79 -26.93 -1.75 -0.41
N SER A 80 -26.02 -1.20 0.40
CA SER A 80 -24.80 -0.57 -0.11
C SER A 80 -23.89 -1.56 -0.82
N LEU A 81 -23.82 -2.80 -0.34
CA LEU A 81 -23.10 -3.89 -0.98
C LEU A 81 -23.73 -4.23 -2.35
N GLN A 82 -25.04 -4.51 -2.37
CA GLN A 82 -25.74 -4.94 -3.60
C GLN A 82 -25.82 -3.84 -4.66
N SER A 83 -25.91 -2.57 -4.24
CA SER A 83 -25.95 -1.42 -5.16
C SER A 83 -24.57 -0.95 -5.63
N GLY A 84 -23.49 -1.65 -5.27
CA GLY A 84 -22.13 -1.30 -5.69
C GLY A 84 -21.56 -0.01 -5.06
N ARG A 85 -22.21 0.52 -4.01
CA ARG A 85 -21.76 1.76 -3.35
C ARG A 85 -20.39 1.62 -2.68
N TYR A 86 -20.06 0.41 -2.21
CA TYR A 86 -18.74 0.12 -1.67
C TYR A 86 -17.66 0.17 -2.75
N ASN A 87 -17.91 -0.45 -3.90
CA ASN A 87 -17.02 -0.37 -5.07
C ASN A 87 -16.84 1.09 -5.49
N TRP A 88 -17.93 1.85 -5.60
CA TRP A 88 -17.83 3.26 -5.95
C TRP A 88 -16.96 4.06 -4.97
N ARG A 89 -17.17 3.93 -3.65
CA ARG A 89 -16.35 4.64 -2.64
C ARG A 89 -14.88 4.23 -2.68
N HIS A 90 -14.62 2.95 -2.89
CA HIS A 90 -13.28 2.40 -3.05
C HIS A 90 -12.60 2.97 -4.29
N ASP A 91 -13.26 2.92 -5.44
CA ASP A 91 -12.77 3.44 -6.72
C ASP A 91 -12.47 4.94 -6.65
N GLN A 92 -13.33 5.74 -6.00
CA GLN A 92 -13.06 7.16 -5.81
C GLN A 92 -11.77 7.41 -5.01
N THR A 93 -11.54 6.61 -3.96
CA THR A 93 -10.35 6.71 -3.12
C THR A 93 -9.10 6.34 -3.91
N LEU A 94 -9.16 5.22 -4.63
CA LEU A 94 -8.06 4.76 -5.47
C LEU A 94 -7.74 5.77 -6.58
N ARG A 95 -8.75 6.38 -7.23
CA ARG A 95 -8.55 7.44 -8.24
C ARG A 95 -7.86 8.67 -7.66
N ALA A 96 -8.20 9.08 -6.44
CA ALA A 96 -7.53 10.19 -5.77
C ALA A 96 -6.05 9.88 -5.51
N ILE A 97 -5.74 8.66 -5.08
CA ILE A 97 -4.35 8.19 -4.89
C ILE A 97 -3.60 8.21 -6.22
N VAL A 98 -4.19 7.67 -7.29
CA VAL A 98 -3.57 7.66 -8.63
C VAL A 98 -3.31 9.07 -9.10
N SER A 99 -4.29 9.98 -8.95
CA SER A 99 -4.14 11.38 -9.34
C SER A 99 -2.98 12.05 -8.60
N GLY A 100 -2.77 11.71 -7.33
CA GLY A 100 -1.64 12.21 -6.54
C GLY A 100 -0.30 11.60 -6.97
N LEU A 101 -0.27 10.32 -7.32
CA LEU A 101 0.96 9.58 -7.64
C LEU A 101 1.40 9.71 -9.11
N ALA A 102 0.47 9.91 -10.04
CA ALA A 102 0.73 10.01 -11.47
C ALA A 102 1.93 10.91 -11.84
N PRO A 103 2.05 12.16 -11.34
CA PRO A 103 3.19 13.01 -11.67
C PRO A 103 4.53 12.42 -11.20
N TYR A 104 4.57 11.80 -10.02
CA TYR A 104 5.78 11.21 -9.46
C TYR A 104 6.24 9.98 -10.25
N ILE A 105 5.30 9.17 -10.75
CA ILE A 105 5.62 8.01 -11.58
C ILE A 105 6.20 8.45 -12.92
N VAL A 106 5.61 9.48 -13.54
CA VAL A 106 6.14 10.07 -14.77
C VAL A 106 7.55 10.62 -14.55
N GLU A 107 7.77 11.35 -13.47
CA GLU A 107 9.10 11.87 -13.10
C GLU A 107 10.11 10.75 -12.87
N ALA A 108 9.72 9.68 -12.15
CA ALA A 108 10.58 8.53 -11.89
C ALA A 108 10.98 7.81 -13.18
N ASN A 109 10.06 7.65 -14.13
CA ASN A 109 10.32 6.98 -15.41
C ASN A 109 11.13 7.83 -16.40
N GLN A 110 11.11 9.16 -16.24
CA GLN A 110 11.94 10.07 -17.04
C GLN A 110 13.41 10.09 -16.59
N LYS A 111 13.69 9.74 -15.32
CA LYS A 111 15.06 9.66 -14.80
C LYS A 111 15.80 8.51 -15.47
N ARG A 112 16.65 8.84 -16.44
CA ARG A 112 17.58 7.89 -17.05
C ARG A 112 18.79 7.73 -16.15
N PHE A 113 19.03 6.52 -15.68
CA PHE A 113 20.29 6.18 -15.03
C PHE A 113 21.32 5.88 -16.11
N ASN A 114 22.50 6.48 -16.02
CA ASN A 114 23.61 6.12 -16.89
C ASN A 114 24.03 4.69 -16.54
N THR A 115 23.71 3.74 -17.43
CA THR A 115 24.05 2.31 -17.36
C THR A 115 25.57 2.04 -17.29
N SER A 116 26.41 3.09 -17.35
CA SER A 116 27.86 2.98 -17.22
C SER A 116 28.32 2.72 -15.78
N GLU A 117 27.49 2.98 -14.77
CA GLU A 117 27.69 2.37 -13.46
C GLU A 117 27.09 0.98 -13.52
N THR A 118 27.87 0.05 -14.07
CA THR A 118 27.67 -1.38 -13.85
C THR A 118 27.27 -1.58 -12.41
N LEU A 119 26.15 -2.28 -12.18
CA LEU A 119 25.85 -2.81 -10.87
C LEU A 119 27.12 -3.53 -10.40
N ASP A 120 27.83 -2.93 -9.45
CA ASP A 120 28.73 -3.65 -8.57
C ASP A 120 27.84 -4.58 -7.75
N PHE A 121 27.37 -5.63 -8.43
CA PHE A 121 26.67 -6.79 -7.87
C PHE A 121 27.61 -7.59 -6.96
N THR A 122 28.80 -7.06 -6.69
CA THR A 122 29.83 -7.54 -5.78
C THR A 122 29.60 -7.09 -4.34
N SER A 123 28.45 -6.48 -3.98
CA SER A 123 27.89 -6.72 -2.64
C SER A 123 27.37 -8.16 -2.58
N THR A 124 28.35 -9.06 -2.64
CA THR A 124 28.23 -10.51 -2.56
C THR A 124 27.36 -10.80 -1.34
N ILE A 125 26.12 -11.24 -1.58
CA ILE A 125 25.32 -11.87 -0.52
C ILE A 125 26.21 -12.99 0.01
N ALA A 126 26.76 -12.81 1.21
CA ALA A 126 27.64 -13.79 1.82
C ALA A 126 26.78 -14.97 2.25
N PHE A 127 26.64 -15.97 1.38
CA PHE A 127 26.01 -17.23 1.75
C PHE A 127 26.83 -17.85 2.90
N ARG A 128 26.17 -18.04 4.04
CA ARG A 128 26.74 -18.74 5.19
C ARG A 128 26.51 -20.23 5.02
N THR A 129 27.51 -21.04 5.33
CA THR A 129 27.31 -22.48 5.52
C THR A 129 26.57 -22.72 6.83
N ALA A 130 25.95 -23.89 6.98
CA ALA A 130 25.25 -24.30 8.20
C ALA A 130 26.16 -24.26 9.45
N ASP A 131 27.47 -24.37 9.24
CA ASP A 131 28.50 -24.39 10.28
C ASP A 131 28.99 -22.97 10.67
N GLY A 132 28.38 -21.91 10.12
CA GLY A 132 28.64 -20.53 10.48
C GLY A 132 29.90 -19.90 9.85
N THR A 133 30.59 -20.61 8.96
CA THR A 133 31.78 -20.08 8.26
C THR A 133 31.40 -19.43 6.93
N THR A 134 31.99 -18.27 6.63
CA THR A 134 31.85 -17.61 5.32
C THR A 134 33.00 -18.00 4.40
N TYR A 135 32.73 -18.29 3.13
CA TYR A 135 33.77 -18.49 2.12
C TYR A 135 34.57 -17.19 1.96
N ARG A 136 35.84 -17.19 2.38
CA ARG A 136 36.73 -16.02 2.27
C ARG A 136 37.21 -15.86 0.83
N ASN A 137 36.47 -15.12 0.02
CA ASN A 137 37.14 -14.35 -1.04
C ASN A 137 37.74 -13.08 -0.41
N PRO A 138 38.92 -12.61 -0.85
CA PRO A 138 39.52 -11.38 -0.34
C PRO A 138 38.56 -10.22 -0.64
N VAL A 139 37.94 -9.71 0.42
CA VAL A 139 37.01 -8.57 0.37
C VAL A 139 37.84 -7.34 0.02
N LEU A 140 37.74 -6.87 -1.22
CA LEU A 140 38.21 -5.51 -1.58
C LEU A 140 37.48 -4.50 -0.68
N PRO A 141 38.14 -3.42 -0.23
CA PRO A 141 37.50 -2.41 0.62
C PRO A 141 36.24 -1.89 -0.06
N LEU A 142 35.09 -2.07 0.60
CA LEU A 142 33.82 -1.56 0.11
C LEU A 142 33.94 -0.02 0.01
N PRO A 143 33.60 0.61 -1.14
CA PRO A 143 33.55 2.06 -1.20
C PRO A 143 32.58 2.59 -0.13
N LYS A 144 32.93 3.72 0.52
CA LYS A 144 32.12 4.38 1.56
C LYS A 144 30.81 5.00 1.04
N THR A 145 30.34 4.59 -0.13
CA THR A 145 29.10 5.09 -0.73
C THR A 145 27.93 4.25 -0.25
N GLU A 146 26.87 4.93 0.20
CA GLU A 146 25.59 4.33 0.54
C GLU A 146 25.16 3.36 -0.57
N PRO A 147 24.83 2.09 -0.25
CA PRO A 147 24.46 1.12 -1.27
C PRO A 147 23.28 1.66 -2.08
N THR A 148 23.49 1.80 -3.39
CA THR A 148 22.41 2.25 -4.28
C THR A 148 21.37 1.14 -4.36
N ASN A 149 20.24 1.34 -3.68
CA ASN A 149 19.11 0.41 -3.72
C ASN A 149 18.68 0.18 -5.18
N ILE A 150 18.50 -1.08 -5.58
CA ILE A 150 18.06 -1.49 -6.92
C ILE A 150 16.79 -0.74 -7.38
N LEU A 151 15.88 -0.43 -6.46
CA LEU A 151 14.65 0.30 -6.76
C LEU A 151 14.89 1.76 -7.13
N LYS A 152 15.99 2.36 -6.66
CA LYS A 152 16.35 3.73 -7.04
C LYS A 152 16.75 3.84 -8.50
N LYS A 153 17.22 2.76 -9.13
CA LYS A 153 17.64 2.72 -10.55
C LYS A 153 16.51 2.29 -11.50
N ALA A 154 15.34 1.92 -10.98
CA ALA A 154 14.20 1.51 -11.81
C ALA A 154 13.51 2.73 -12.44
N SER A 155 13.16 2.62 -13.73
CA SER A 155 12.54 3.68 -14.54
C SER A 155 11.32 3.20 -15.32
N ASP A 156 10.76 2.05 -14.94
CA ASP A 156 9.65 1.35 -15.60
C ASP A 156 8.46 1.16 -14.65
N TRP A 157 8.27 2.11 -13.73
CA TRP A 157 7.18 2.10 -12.77
C TRP A 157 5.83 2.18 -13.49
N ILE A 158 4.97 1.20 -13.22
CA ILE A 158 3.58 1.17 -13.68
C ILE A 158 2.65 1.16 -12.49
N PHE A 159 1.60 1.98 -12.53
CA PHE A 159 0.54 1.94 -11.53
C PHE A 159 -0.61 1.09 -12.05
N LEU A 160 -0.90 -0.01 -11.35
CA LEU A 160 -2.04 -0.87 -11.64
C LEU A 160 -3.06 -0.66 -10.54
N MET A 161 -4.32 -0.43 -10.93
CA MET A 161 -5.43 -0.17 -10.03
C MET A 161 -6.55 -1.15 -10.32
N ASP A 162 -7.11 -1.73 -9.27
CA ASP A 162 -8.23 -2.66 -9.35
C ASP A 162 -9.53 -1.84 -9.33
N GLU A 163 -10.09 -1.59 -10.52
CA GLU A 163 -11.44 -1.05 -10.68
C GLU A 163 -12.37 -2.19 -11.09
N GLU A 164 -13.66 -2.08 -10.74
CA GLU A 164 -14.68 -3.09 -11.07
C GLU A 164 -14.69 -3.50 -12.56
N HIS A 165 -14.32 -2.59 -13.45
CA HIS A 165 -14.26 -2.81 -14.91
C HIS A 165 -12.85 -3.06 -15.46
N LYS A 166 -11.82 -3.05 -14.59
CA LYS A 166 -10.40 -3.20 -14.95
C LYS A 166 -9.67 -3.95 -13.84
N GLN A 167 -10.05 -5.21 -13.64
CA GLN A 167 -9.36 -6.05 -12.67
C GLN A 167 -7.89 -6.25 -13.04
N ILE A 168 -7.00 -6.08 -12.06
CA ILE A 168 -5.57 -6.29 -12.27
C ILE A 168 -5.32 -7.80 -12.41
N VAL A 169 -4.83 -8.22 -13.57
CA VAL A 169 -4.25 -9.55 -13.71
C VAL A 169 -2.81 -9.49 -13.19
N PHE A 170 -2.55 -10.16 -12.07
CA PHE A 170 -1.19 -10.26 -11.52
C PHE A 170 -0.22 -10.78 -12.61
N PRO A 171 0.99 -10.22 -12.78
CA PRO A 171 1.84 -10.53 -13.92
C PRO A 171 2.09 -12.04 -14.05
N PRO A 172 1.69 -12.68 -15.16
CA PRO A 172 1.80 -14.13 -15.31
C PRO A 172 3.25 -14.65 -15.30
N LYS A 173 4.23 -13.76 -15.50
CA LYS A 173 5.67 -14.09 -15.44
C LYS A 173 6.14 -14.53 -14.04
N LEU A 174 5.48 -14.06 -12.98
CA LEU A 174 5.82 -14.43 -11.60
C LEU A 174 5.17 -15.75 -11.14
N LEU A 175 4.22 -16.28 -11.92
CA LEU A 175 3.49 -17.51 -11.61
C LEU A 175 4.14 -18.79 -12.16
N ARG A 176 5.34 -18.72 -12.75
CA ARG A 176 6.09 -19.95 -13.07
C ARG A 176 6.73 -20.48 -11.78
N PRO A 177 6.30 -21.64 -11.24
CA PRO A 177 7.02 -22.26 -10.15
C PRO A 177 8.47 -22.51 -10.59
N LEU A 178 9.41 -22.07 -9.75
CA LEU A 178 10.87 -22.15 -9.89
C LEU A 178 11.43 -23.59 -9.89
N ARG A 179 10.66 -24.58 -10.36
CA ARG A 179 11.04 -26.01 -10.27
C ARG A 179 11.91 -26.49 -11.42
N ASP A 180 11.96 -25.77 -12.55
CA ASP A 180 12.56 -26.31 -13.79
C ASP A 180 13.93 -25.73 -14.18
N GLN A 181 14.53 -24.86 -13.35
CA GLN A 181 15.82 -24.23 -13.70
C GLN A 181 17.06 -24.78 -12.98
N ILE A 182 16.94 -25.86 -12.21
CA ILE A 182 18.12 -26.58 -11.68
C ILE A 182 18.34 -27.84 -12.53
N SER A 183 18.96 -27.65 -13.70
CA SER A 183 19.69 -28.72 -14.40
C SER A 183 21.17 -28.32 -14.41
N PRO A 184 22.05 -29.01 -13.69
CA PRO A 184 23.49 -28.72 -13.76
C PRO A 184 24.00 -29.13 -15.14
N SER A 185 24.51 -28.13 -15.88
CA SER A 185 25.34 -28.38 -17.05
C SER A 185 26.62 -29.12 -16.62
N SER A 186 26.90 -30.25 -17.26
CA SER A 186 28.22 -30.88 -17.23
C SER A 186 28.66 -31.18 -18.67
N PRO A 187 29.83 -30.72 -19.12
CA PRO A 187 30.33 -31.00 -20.45
C PRO A 187 31.10 -32.32 -20.44
N ARG A 188 30.51 -33.40 -21.00
CA ARG A 188 31.25 -34.64 -21.25
C ARG A 188 31.76 -34.63 -22.69
N LYS A 189 33.07 -34.42 -22.82
CA LYS A 189 33.87 -34.57 -24.04
C LYS A 189 33.49 -35.85 -24.80
N GLN A 190 33.01 -35.73 -26.04
CA GLN A 190 33.03 -36.85 -26.98
C GLN A 190 34.41 -36.89 -27.64
N ARG A 191 35.15 -37.96 -27.36
CA ARG A 191 36.38 -38.33 -28.08
C ARG A 191 35.98 -38.73 -29.49
N THR A 192 36.63 -38.10 -30.46
CA THR A 192 36.71 -38.56 -31.85
C THR A 192 37.34 -39.95 -31.89
N LEU A 193 36.79 -40.85 -32.72
CA LEU A 193 37.56 -41.86 -33.44
C LEU A 193 36.81 -42.18 -34.74
N SER A 194 37.41 -41.74 -35.84
CA SER A 194 37.15 -42.15 -37.21
C SER A 194 37.93 -43.43 -37.51
N SER A 195 37.25 -44.46 -38.01
CA SER A 195 37.62 -45.32 -39.15
C SER A 195 36.52 -46.36 -39.35
#